data_AF-A0A0A8Y091-F1
#
_entry.id   AF-A0A0A8Y091-F1
#
_cell.length_a   1.000
_cell.length_b   1.000
_cell.length_c   1.000
_cell.angle_alpha   90.00
_cell.angle_beta   90.00
_cell.angle_gamma   90.00
#
_symmetry.space_group_name_H-M   'P 1'
#
loop_
_entity.id
_entity.type
_entity.pdbx_description
1 polymer ?
#
loop_
_entity_poly.entity_id
_entity_poly.type
_entity_poly.pdbx_seq_one_letter_code
_entity_poly.pdbx_strand_id
1 'polypeptide(L)'
;MRPPPVNGRRDAMQLFEMEGKLALSCCQHNSTIELWLMQDHANEVWVCAHRVTLPVELAETGVSAYIVSQEGDVLVNRMKSVLHFDRKGNLLREFRAERGIEFSRHVQTKP
;
A
#
# COMPACT_ATOMS: atom_id res chain seq x y z
N MET A 1 7.67 -0.17 -17.97
CA MET A 1 8.67 0.54 -17.13
C MET A 1 9.16 -0.42 -16.04
N ARG A 2 10.27 -0.12 -15.35
CA ARG A 2 10.68 -0.89 -14.17
C ARG A 2 10.08 -0.27 -12.90
N PRO A 3 9.71 -1.06 -11.89
CA PRO A 3 9.24 -0.54 -10.61
C PRO A 3 10.41 0.16 -9.89
N PRO A 4 10.12 1.03 -8.92
CA PRO A 4 11.17 1.70 -8.15
C PRO A 4 12.11 0.67 -7.49
N PRO A 5 13.43 0.97 -7.44
CA PRO A 5 14.41 0.05 -6.86
C PRO A 5 14.09 -0.22 -5.38
N VAL A 6 14.19 -1.50 -4.99
CA VAL A 6 13.92 -1.95 -3.62
C VAL A 6 14.99 -1.38 -2.68
N ASN A 7 14.68 -0.24 -2.05
CA ASN A 7 15.50 0.28 -0.97
C ASN A 7 15.28 -0.60 0.27
N GLY A 8 16.36 -1.07 0.90
CA GLY A 8 16.37 -2.13 1.93
C GLY A 8 15.58 -1.87 3.23
N ARG A 9 14.76 -0.81 3.31
CA ARG A 9 13.72 -0.67 4.34
C ARG A 9 12.53 -1.56 3.95
N ARG A 10 12.58 -2.81 4.40
CA ARG A 10 11.56 -3.85 4.12
C ARG A 10 10.13 -3.42 4.46
N ASP A 11 9.98 -2.47 5.36
CA ASP A 11 8.68 -2.02 5.88
C ASP A 11 7.94 -1.08 4.90
N ALA A 12 8.63 -0.58 3.88
CA ALA A 12 8.09 0.38 2.92
C ALA A 12 7.67 -0.26 1.59
N MET A 13 7.83 -1.59 1.39
CA MET A 13 7.42 -2.26 0.15
C MET A 13 6.70 -3.58 0.41
N GLN A 14 5.59 -3.79 -0.29
CA GLN A 14 4.79 -4.99 -0.20
C GLN A 14 4.40 -5.53 -1.56
N LEU A 15 4.77 -6.79 -1.82
CA LEU A 15 4.37 -7.55 -2.99
C LEU A 15 3.19 -8.47 -2.65
N PHE A 16 2.09 -8.41 -3.41
CA PHE A 16 0.88 -9.21 -3.18
C PHE A 16 0.13 -9.49 -4.48
N GLU A 17 -0.82 -10.41 -4.43
CA GLU A 17 -1.75 -10.64 -5.54
C GLU A 17 -2.94 -9.66 -5.41
N MET A 18 -3.33 -9.07 -6.53
CA MET A 18 -4.50 -8.20 -6.65
C MET A 18 -5.20 -8.46 -7.98
N GLU A 19 -6.38 -9.08 -7.90
CA GLU A 19 -7.24 -9.41 -9.04
C GLU A 19 -6.55 -10.15 -10.20
N GLY A 20 -5.83 -11.21 -9.87
CA GLY A 20 -5.10 -12.05 -10.81
C GLY A 20 -3.78 -11.44 -11.30
N LYS A 21 -3.36 -10.28 -10.77
CA LYS A 21 -2.09 -9.63 -11.11
C LYS A 21 -1.17 -9.57 -9.91
N LEU A 22 0.13 -9.62 -10.18
CA LEU A 22 1.13 -9.32 -9.18
C LEU A 22 1.18 -7.80 -8.97
N ALA A 23 1.03 -7.37 -7.72
CA ALA A 23 0.98 -5.97 -7.31
C ALA A 23 2.09 -5.67 -6.31
N LEU A 24 2.67 -4.48 -6.41
CA LEU A 24 3.70 -3.95 -5.52
C LEU A 24 3.24 -2.59 -4.98
N SER A 25 2.98 -2.51 -3.69
CA SER A 25 2.76 -1.24 -2.98
C SER A 25 4.08 -0.76 -2.38
N CYS A 26 4.47 0.48 -2.62
CA CYS A 26 5.68 1.05 -2.02
C CYS A 26 5.48 2.48 -1.52
N CYS A 27 6.01 2.77 -0.33
CA CYS A 27 6.02 4.10 0.28
C CYS A 27 7.35 4.79 -0.01
N GLN A 28 7.29 5.96 -0.64
CA GLN A 28 8.44 6.84 -0.90
C GLN A 28 8.68 7.77 0.31
N HIS A 29 9.87 8.38 0.38
CA HIS A 29 10.29 9.25 1.49
C HIS A 29 9.39 10.48 1.72
N ASN A 30 8.53 10.84 0.77
CA ASN A 30 7.67 12.02 0.76
C ASN A 30 6.19 11.69 1.00
N SER A 31 5.89 10.72 1.87
CA SER A 31 4.50 10.36 2.21
C SER A 31 3.68 9.81 1.04
N THR A 32 4.33 9.51 -0.08
CA THR A 32 3.66 9.08 -1.30
C THR A 32 3.73 7.57 -1.40
N ILE A 33 2.57 6.94 -1.54
CA ILE A 33 2.44 5.51 -1.73
C ILE A 33 2.07 5.27 -3.18
N GLU A 34 2.79 4.35 -3.81
CA GLU A 34 2.54 3.95 -5.18
C GLU A 34 2.10 2.49 -5.23
N LEU A 35 1.12 2.20 -6.07
CA LEU A 35 0.75 0.84 -6.45
C LEU A 35 1.24 0.59 -7.87
N TRP A 36 2.07 -0.44 -8.01
CA TRP A 36 2.55 -0.93 -9.28
C TRP A 36 1.90 -2.28 -9.58
N LEU A 37 1.38 -2.45 -10.79
CA LEU A 37 0.79 -3.70 -11.26
C LEU A 37 1.67 -4.30 -12.35
N MET A 38 1.93 -5.60 -12.27
CA MET A 38 2.60 -6.35 -13.33
C MET A 38 1.59 -6.63 -14.45
N GLN A 39 1.82 -6.02 -15.60
CA GLN A 39 0.95 -6.16 -16.77
C GLN A 39 1.40 -7.31 -17.67
N ASP A 40 2.71 -7.53 -17.79
CA ASP A 40 3.29 -8.61 -18.57
C ASP A 40 4.35 -9.32 -17.71
N HIS A 41 4.05 -10.54 -17.32
CA HIS A 41 4.95 -11.37 -16.53
C HIS A 41 6.15 -11.87 -17.34
N ALA A 42 5.99 -12.17 -18.63
CA ALA A 42 7.06 -12.72 -19.45
C ALA A 42 8.17 -11.68 -19.70
N ASN A 43 7.77 -10.41 -19.82
CA ASN A 43 8.68 -9.30 -20.06
C ASN A 43 8.91 -8.40 -18.83
N GLU A 44 8.44 -8.83 -17.65
CA GLU A 44 8.54 -8.08 -16.38
C GLU A 44 8.08 -6.62 -16.48
N VAL A 45 6.98 -6.36 -17.19
CA VAL A 45 6.47 -5.00 -17.42
C VAL A 45 5.57 -4.58 -16.26
N TRP A 46 5.99 -3.52 -15.57
CA TRP A 46 5.22 -2.89 -14.51
C TRP A 46 4.62 -1.56 -14.95
N VAL A 47 3.42 -1.27 -14.44
CA VAL A 47 2.69 -0.01 -14.61
C VAL A 47 2.34 0.56 -13.25
N CYS A 48 2.63 1.84 -13.02
CA CYS A 48 2.16 2.56 -11.85
C CYS A 48 0.66 2.84 -12.01
N ALA A 49 -0.16 2.11 -11.28
CA ALA A 49 -1.61 2.19 -11.32
C ALA A 49 -2.13 3.34 -10.45
N HIS A 50 -1.52 3.53 -9.27
CA HIS A 50 -1.89 4.59 -8.34
C HIS A 50 -0.69 5.25 -7.73
N ARG A 51 -0.85 6.54 -7.43
CA ARG A 51 0.08 7.33 -6.64
C ARG A 51 -0.73 8.23 -5.72
N VAL A 52 -0.70 7.90 -4.44
CA VAL A 52 -1.47 8.57 -3.39
C VAL A 52 -0.51 9.30 -2.47
N THR A 53 -0.67 10.60 -2.32
CA THR A 53 0.10 11.39 -1.36
C THR A 53 -0.72 11.54 -0.09
N LEU A 54 -0.19 11.01 1.02
CA LEU A 54 -0.79 11.15 2.34
C LEU A 54 -0.41 12.50 2.98
N PRO A 55 -1.23 13.01 3.92
CA PRO A 55 -0.86 14.16 4.73
C PRO A 55 0.50 13.98 5.44
N VAL A 56 1.32 15.04 5.43
CA VAL A 56 2.71 15.04 5.94
C VAL A 56 2.81 14.58 7.39
N GLU A 57 1.83 14.93 8.22
CA GLU A 57 1.74 14.56 9.64
C GLU A 57 1.77 13.04 9.89
N LEU A 58 1.33 12.24 8.90
CA LEU A 58 1.37 10.78 8.98
C LEU A 58 2.72 10.23 8.52
N ALA A 59 3.41 10.92 7.62
CA ALA A 59 4.65 10.47 7.02
C ALA A 59 5.84 10.40 7.98
N GLU A 60 5.84 11.27 8.99
CA GLU A 60 6.92 11.37 9.97
C GLU A 60 6.88 10.22 11.00
N THR A 61 5.79 9.46 11.05
CA THR A 61 5.51 8.54 12.15
C THR A 61 5.93 7.08 11.92
N GLY A 62 6.61 6.76 10.82
CA GLY A 62 7.05 5.37 10.53
C GLY A 62 5.88 4.38 10.39
N VAL A 63 4.69 4.89 10.07
CA VAL A 63 3.45 4.12 9.90
C VAL A 63 3.51 3.26 8.65
N SER A 64 3.02 2.03 8.77
CA SER A 64 2.86 1.13 7.63
C SER A 64 1.57 1.47 6.89
N ALA A 65 1.68 1.74 5.59
CA ALA A 65 0.55 2.13 4.78
C ALA A 65 0.47 1.29 3.50
N TYR A 66 -0.76 0.93 3.12
CA TYR A 66 -1.03 -0.08 2.11
C TYR A 66 -2.15 0.38 1.18
N ILE A 67 -1.94 0.31 -0.14
CA ILE A 67 -3.04 0.41 -1.10
C ILE A 67 -3.76 -0.94 -1.12
N VAL A 68 -5.05 -0.96 -0.80
CA VAL A 68 -5.84 -2.18 -0.59
C VAL A 68 -6.94 -2.41 -1.62
N SER A 69 -7.18 -1.45 -2.52
CA SER A 69 -8.20 -1.54 -3.57
C SER A 69 -7.67 -1.12 -4.94
N GLN A 70 -8.33 -1.57 -6.02
CA GLN A 70 -8.02 -1.13 -7.38
C GLN A 70 -8.41 0.33 -7.63
N GLU A 71 -9.26 0.90 -6.79
CA GLU A 71 -9.65 2.30 -6.83
C GLU A 71 -8.56 3.21 -6.26
N GLY A 72 -7.62 2.62 -5.50
CA GLY A 72 -6.48 3.29 -4.89
C GLY A 72 -6.69 3.65 -3.41
N ASP A 73 -7.61 2.99 -2.72
CA ASP A 73 -7.84 3.25 -1.30
C ASP A 73 -6.65 2.79 -0.46
N VAL A 74 -6.31 3.59 0.54
CA VAL A 74 -5.13 3.39 1.39
C VAL A 74 -5.55 3.13 2.83
N LEU A 75 -4.99 2.08 3.44
CA LEU A 75 -5.03 1.88 4.88
C LEU A 75 -3.69 2.24 5.51
N VAL A 76 -3.71 3.11 6.51
CA VAL A 76 -2.55 3.46 7.33
C VAL A 76 -2.72 2.83 8.71
N ASN A 77 -1.82 1.91 9.06
CA ASN A 77 -1.78 1.32 10.38
C ASN A 77 -1.09 2.27 11.36
N ARG A 78 -1.84 2.79 12.32
CA ARG A 78 -1.30 3.33 13.56
C ARG A 78 -1.55 2.28 14.64
N MET A 79 -0.59 2.07 15.53
CA MET A 79 -0.64 1.06 16.59
C MET A 79 -2.04 0.76 17.16
N LYS A 80 -2.86 1.78 17.51
CA LYS A 80 -4.23 1.61 18.05
C LYS A 80 -5.38 2.03 17.10
N SER A 81 -5.07 2.44 15.88
CA SER A 81 -6.08 2.87 14.91
C SER A 81 -5.66 2.65 13.47
N VAL A 82 -6.62 2.30 12.61
CA VAL A 82 -6.42 2.25 11.16
C VAL A 82 -7.12 3.45 10.54
N LEU A 83 -6.38 4.23 9.76
CA LEU A 83 -6.94 5.28 8.94
C LEU A 83 -7.21 4.75 7.54
N HIS A 84 -8.38 5.06 6.99
CA HIS A 84 -8.77 4.75 5.63
C HIS A 84 -8.82 6.04 4.81
N PHE A 85 -8.02 6.10 3.76
CA PHE A 85 -7.97 7.21 2.82
C PHE A 85 -8.48 6.78 1.44
N ASP A 86 -9.10 7.71 0.73
CA ASP A 86 -9.34 7.54 -0.69
C ASP A 86 -8.05 7.74 -1.51
N ARG A 87 -8.13 7.45 -2.82
CA ARG A 87 -7.02 7.65 -3.77
C ARG A 87 -6.48 9.08 -3.88
N LYS A 88 -7.23 10.08 -3.40
CA LYS A 88 -6.81 11.49 -3.41
C LYS A 88 -6.11 11.87 -2.11
N GLY A 89 -6.01 10.96 -1.15
CA GLY A 89 -5.43 11.21 0.17
C GLY A 89 -6.40 11.85 1.16
N ASN A 90 -7.72 11.82 0.89
CA ASN A 90 -8.72 12.30 1.85
C ASN A 90 -9.05 11.20 2.86
N LEU A 91 -9.08 11.56 4.14
CA LEU A 91 -9.49 10.62 5.20
C LEU A 91 -10.98 10.33 5.07
N LEU A 92 -11.32 9.07 4.80
CA LEU A 92 -12.70 8.57 4.75
C LEU A 92 -13.18 8.11 6.12
N ARG A 93 -12.32 7.40 6.87
CA ARG A 93 -12.69 6.82 8.17
C ARG A 93 -11.49 6.53 9.05
N GLU A 94 -11.70 6.56 10.36
CA GLU A 94 -10.78 5.99 11.35
C GLU A 94 -11.46 4.83 12.08
N PHE A 95 -10.77 3.70 12.16
CA PHE A 95 -11.14 2.56 12.98
C PHE A 95 -10.24 2.53 14.20
N ARG A 96 -10.80 2.50 15.40
CA ARG A 96 -10.03 2.45 16.66
C ARG A 96 -10.20 1.10 17.32
N ALA A 97 -9.13 0.62 17.96
CA ALA A 97 -9.16 -0.57 18.78
C ALA A 97 -8.44 -0.30 20.11
N GLU A 98 -8.88 -0.99 21.16
CA GLU A 98 -8.23 -0.93 22.48
C GLU A 98 -6.84 -1.58 22.47
N ARG A 99 -6.64 -2.57 21.58
CA ARG A 99 -5.39 -3.31 21.35
C ARG A 99 -4.78 -2.96 20.00
N GLY A 100 -3.56 -3.45 19.78
CA GLY A 100 -2.87 -3.36 18.49
C GLY A 100 -3.74 -3.87 17.35
N ILE A 101 -3.84 -3.12 16.25
CA ILE A 101 -4.47 -3.63 15.01
C ILE A 101 -3.35 -4.18 14.13
N GLU A 102 -3.43 -5.47 13.79
CA GLU A 102 -2.50 -6.11 12.85
C GLU A 102 -3.26 -6.51 11.58
N PHE A 103 -2.65 -6.24 10.44
CA PHE A 103 -3.15 -6.71 9.16
C PHE A 103 -2.58 -8.09 8.88
N SER A 104 -3.42 -9.11 8.97
CA SER A 104 -3.07 -10.46 8.52
C SER A 104 -3.36 -10.59 7.03
N ARG A 105 -2.37 -11.00 6.25
CA ARG A 105 -2.58 -11.29 4.83
C ARG A 105 -3.35 -12.59 4.68
N HIS A 106 -4.54 -12.54 4.09
CA HIS A 106 -5.17 -13.74 3.56
C HIS A 106 -4.59 -14.03 2.18
N VAL A 107 -3.74 -15.05 2.08
CA VAL A 107 -3.35 -15.62 0.79
C VAL A 107 -4.45 -16.61 0.40
N GLN A 108 -5.32 -16.25 -0.54
CA GLN A 108 -6.19 -17.24 -1.17
C GLN A 108 -5.35 -18.06 -2.14
N THR A 109 -4.85 -19.21 -1.69
CA THR A 109 -4.42 -20.25 -2.61
C THR A 109 -5.67 -20.85 -3.24
N LYS A 110 -5.92 -20.57 -4.52
CA LYS A 110 -6.92 -21.36 -5.27
C LYS A 110 -6.47 -22.83 -5.28
N PRO A 111 -7.39 -23.79 -5.07
CA PRO A 111 -7.09 -25.22 -5.17
C PRO A 111 -6.73 -25.64 -6.59
#